data_AF-A0A653TF58-F1
#
_entry.id   AF-A0A653TF58-F1
#
_cell.length_a   1.000
_cell.length_b   1.000
_cell.length_c   1.000
_cell.angle_alpha   90.00
_cell.angle_beta   90.00
_cell.angle_gamma   90.00
#
_symmetry.space_group_name_H-M   'P 1'
#
loop_
_entity.id
_entity.type
_entity.pdbx_description
1 polymer ?
#
loop_
_entity_poly.entity_id
_entity_poly.type
_entity_poly.pdbx_seq_one_letter_code
_entity_poly.pdbx_strand_id
1 'polypeptide(L)'
;MRRAALLTAALCATGVAQAADGLSGTYRPAGEGGAAFPADAQLVVRAEGRGWLAMFRGEGLALLPLSAMEQHGLFPDIGPEARLQCAYSRAFLFCRVSPGTAFPDKGFTSKTGYFTALSDQQMFEMRRVD
;
A
#
# COMPACT_ATOMS: atom_id res chain seq x y z
N MET A 1 -22.58 40.32 -42.40
CA MET A 1 -22.69 40.13 -40.94
C MET A 1 -22.53 38.64 -40.64
N ARG A 2 -21.32 38.23 -40.24
CA ARG A 2 -21.01 37.62 -38.93
C ARG A 2 -21.86 36.40 -38.56
N ARG A 3 -21.23 35.23 -38.55
CA ARG A 3 -21.04 34.39 -37.34
C ARG A 3 -20.15 33.18 -37.68
N ALA A 4 -18.89 33.30 -37.31
CA ALA A 4 -17.95 32.20 -37.21
C ALA A 4 -18.33 31.36 -35.97
N ALA A 5 -18.53 30.06 -36.14
CA ALA A 5 -18.68 29.11 -35.04
C ALA A 5 -17.34 28.41 -34.84
N LEU A 6 -16.56 28.91 -33.89
CA LEU A 6 -15.42 28.24 -33.30
C LEU A 6 -15.94 27.06 -32.46
N LEU A 7 -15.61 25.83 -32.86
CA LEU A 7 -15.79 24.65 -32.01
C LEU A 7 -14.48 24.40 -31.25
N THR A 8 -14.59 24.59 -29.94
CA THR A 8 -13.57 24.58 -28.93
C THR A 8 -12.92 23.20 -28.80
N ALA A 9 -11.59 23.16 -28.82
CA ALA A 9 -10.80 21.97 -28.55
C ALA A 9 -11.13 21.41 -27.16
N ALA A 10 -11.58 20.16 -27.10
CA ALA A 10 -11.67 19.39 -25.86
C ALA A 10 -10.24 19.05 -25.43
N LEU A 11 -9.69 19.80 -24.47
CA LEU A 11 -8.49 19.39 -23.75
C LEU A 11 -8.85 18.17 -22.91
N CYS A 12 -8.41 17.00 -23.33
CA CYS A 12 -8.32 15.82 -22.48
C CYS A 12 -7.40 16.17 -21.31
N ALA A 13 -7.98 16.52 -20.17
CA ALA A 13 -7.28 16.53 -18.90
C ALA A 13 -6.89 15.08 -18.60
N THR A 14 -5.66 14.70 -18.96
CA THR A 14 -4.99 13.54 -18.42
C THR A 14 -4.63 13.85 -16.97
N GLY A 15 -5.66 13.88 -16.11
CA GLY A 15 -5.47 13.78 -14.68
C GLY A 15 -4.77 12.45 -14.44
N VAL A 16 -3.46 12.50 -14.19
CA VAL A 16 -2.74 11.37 -13.64
C VAL A 16 -3.47 11.07 -12.34
N ALA A 17 -4.30 10.03 -12.35
CA ALA A 17 -4.99 9.57 -11.16
C ALA A 17 -3.90 9.17 -10.19
N GLN A 18 -3.52 10.11 -9.32
CA GLN A 18 -2.58 9.88 -8.25
C GLN A 18 -3.21 8.73 -7.46
N ALA A 19 -2.57 7.56 -7.51
CA ALA A 19 -3.08 6.39 -6.81
C ALA A 19 -3.45 6.85 -5.40
N ALA A 20 -4.72 6.67 -5.03
CA ALA A 20 -5.22 7.19 -3.76
C ALA A 20 -4.23 6.79 -2.66
N ASP A 21 -3.84 7.77 -1.85
CA ASP A 21 -2.90 7.56 -0.76
C ASP A 21 -3.53 6.60 0.27
N GLY A 22 -3.35 5.30 0.03
CA GLY A 22 -3.93 4.24 0.83
C GLY A 22 -3.01 3.72 1.92
N LEU A 23 -1.75 4.15 1.92
CA LEU A 23 -0.72 3.65 2.83
C LEU A 23 -0.25 4.68 3.86
N SER A 24 -0.50 5.98 3.68
CA SER A 24 -0.17 6.96 4.72
C SER A 24 -1.02 6.74 5.97
N GLY A 25 -0.35 6.78 7.12
CA GLY A 25 -0.94 6.61 8.44
C GLY A 25 0.07 6.09 9.45
N THR A 26 -0.40 5.90 10.67
CA THR A 26 0.35 5.33 11.79
C THR A 26 -0.18 3.93 12.07
N TYR A 27 0.72 2.97 12.17
CA TYR A 27 0.39 1.56 12.27
C TYR A 27 1.11 0.89 13.44
N ARG A 28 0.43 -0.07 14.05
CA ARG A 28 0.97 -0.98 15.09
C ARG A 28 0.65 -2.42 14.75
N PRO A 29 1.43 -3.41 15.20
CA PRO A 29 1.06 -4.82 15.06
C PRO A 29 -0.32 -5.10 15.68
N ALA A 30 -1.14 -5.88 15.00
CA ALA A 30 -2.50 -6.19 15.45
C ALA A 30 -2.60 -7.41 16.39
N GLY A 31 -1.50 -8.16 16.57
CA GLY A 31 -1.38 -9.34 17.43
C GLY A 31 -0.03 -9.40 18.13
N GLU A 32 0.40 -10.59 18.55
CA GLU A 32 1.76 -10.79 19.07
C GLU A 32 2.76 -10.58 17.94
N GLY A 33 3.18 -9.33 17.82
CA GLY A 33 4.22 -8.93 16.90
C GLY A 33 5.49 -9.70 17.22
N GLY A 34 5.96 -10.53 16.28
CA GLY A 34 7.19 -11.30 16.44
C GLY A 34 8.41 -10.38 16.61
N ALA A 35 9.59 -10.96 16.82
CA ALA A 35 10.82 -10.21 17.10
C ALA A 35 11.14 -9.09 16.08
N ALA A 36 10.69 -9.24 14.83
CA ALA A 36 10.91 -8.24 13.78
C ALA A 36 9.95 -7.03 13.82
N PHE A 37 8.77 -7.19 14.42
CA PHE A 37 7.78 -6.14 14.62
C PHE A 37 7.19 -6.27 16.03
N PRO A 38 7.89 -5.83 17.09
CA PRO A 38 7.41 -5.90 18.46
C PRO A 38 6.03 -5.23 18.64
N ALA A 39 5.21 -5.70 19.57
CA ALA A 39 3.83 -5.21 19.75
C ALA A 39 3.70 -3.70 20.05
N ASP A 40 4.74 -3.09 20.61
CA ASP A 40 4.84 -1.65 20.89
C ASP A 40 5.46 -0.84 19.73
N ALA A 41 5.95 -1.52 18.69
CA ALA A 41 6.55 -0.87 17.54
C ALA A 41 5.51 -0.08 16.73
N GLN A 42 5.93 1.09 16.27
CA GLN A 42 5.13 1.96 15.43
C GLN A 42 5.80 2.13 14.06
N LEU A 43 4.98 1.99 13.03
CA LEU A 43 5.33 2.32 11.65
C LEU A 43 4.53 3.56 11.26
N VAL A 44 5.21 4.66 10.97
CA VAL A 44 4.58 5.91 10.50
C VAL A 44 4.89 6.06 9.02
N VAL A 45 3.86 6.09 8.18
CA VAL A 45 3.99 6.21 6.73
C VAL A 45 3.41 7.55 6.28
N ARG A 46 4.15 8.28 5.45
CA ARG A 46 3.74 9.58 4.92
C ARG A 46 4.02 9.64 3.44
N ALA A 47 3.07 10.15 2.66
CA ALA A 47 3.28 10.37 1.23
C ALA A 47 4.47 11.32 1.00
N GLU A 48 5.38 10.92 0.14
CA GLU A 48 6.57 11.68 -0.21
C GLU A 48 6.94 11.46 -1.68
N GLY A 49 6.87 12.53 -2.48
CA GLY A 49 7.13 12.49 -3.91
C GLY A 49 6.20 11.50 -4.63
N ARG A 50 6.78 10.46 -5.23
CA ARG A 50 6.03 9.41 -5.98
C ARG A 50 5.70 8.18 -5.14
N GLY A 51 6.06 8.17 -3.85
CA GLY A 51 5.86 7.03 -2.96
C GLY A 51 5.61 7.51 -1.54
N TRP A 52 6.23 6.84 -0.57
CA TRP A 52 6.11 7.17 0.84
C TRP A 52 7.45 7.14 1.55
N LEU A 53 7.53 7.87 2.65
CA LEU A 53 8.54 7.70 3.68
C LEU A 53 7.93 6.91 4.84
N ALA A 54 8.52 5.76 5.16
CA ALA A 54 8.22 4.99 6.36
C ALA A 54 9.24 5.29 7.45
N MET A 55 8.77 5.72 8.61
CA MET A 55 9.56 5.81 9.83
C MET A 55 9.28 4.58 10.69
N PHE A 56 10.29 3.75 10.91
CA PHE A 56 10.22 2.57 11.76
C PHE A 56 11.40 2.54 12.72
N ARG A 57 11.13 2.52 14.02
CA ARG A 57 12.16 2.52 15.09
C ARG A 57 13.21 3.63 14.96
N GLY A 58 12.81 4.81 14.47
CA GLY A 58 13.70 5.96 14.27
C GLY A 58 14.46 5.96 12.95
N GLU A 59 14.36 4.89 12.15
CA GLU A 59 14.93 4.84 10.80
C GLU A 59 13.91 5.23 9.74
N GLY A 60 14.34 6.08 8.80
CA GLY A 60 13.57 6.45 7.62
C GLY A 60 13.87 5.52 6.44
N LEU A 61 12.82 4.95 5.86
CA LEU A 61 12.89 4.02 4.74
C LEU A 61 11.99 4.51 3.61
N ALA A 62 12.55 4.64 2.41
CA ALA A 62 11.76 4.90 1.21
C ALA A 62 10.88 3.69 0.89
N LEU A 63 9.59 3.93 0.70
CA LEU A 63 8.60 2.98 0.23
C LEU A 63 8.18 3.36 -1.19
N LEU A 64 8.56 2.52 -2.14
CA LEU A 64 8.25 2.70 -3.56
C LEU A 64 7.00 1.90 -3.93
N PRO A 65 6.01 2.50 -4.63
CA PRO A 65 4.83 1.78 -5.07
C PRO A 65 5.21 0.64 -6.00
N LEU A 66 4.59 -0.52 -5.81
CA LEU A 66 4.67 -1.61 -6.76
C LEU A 66 3.67 -1.41 -7.90
N SER A 67 4.09 -1.68 -9.12
CA SER A 67 3.20 -1.77 -10.28
C SER A 67 2.18 -2.91 -10.13
N ALA A 68 1.09 -2.87 -10.89
CA ALA A 68 0.11 -3.96 -10.89
C ALA A 68 0.72 -5.31 -11.29
N MET A 69 1.70 -5.31 -12.19
CA MET A 69 2.43 -6.52 -12.60
C MET A 69 3.28 -7.09 -11.47
N GLU A 70 4.03 -6.25 -10.75
CA GLU A 70 4.81 -6.68 -9.58
C GLU A 70 3.91 -7.21 -8.47
N GLN A 71 2.79 -6.52 -8.19
CA GLN A 71 1.82 -6.98 -7.20
C GLN A 71 1.22 -8.33 -7.58
N HIS A 72 0.84 -8.53 -8.84
CA HIS A 72 0.34 -9.82 -9.32
C HIS A 72 1.41 -10.92 -9.26
N GLY A 73 2.68 -10.60 -9.51
CA GLY A 73 3.78 -11.56 -9.37
C GLY A 73 4.00 -12.03 -7.92
N LEU A 74 3.78 -11.15 -6.93
CA LEU A 74 3.91 -11.47 -5.50
C LEU A 74 2.65 -12.14 -4.92
N PHE A 75 1.48 -11.79 -5.46
CA PHE A 75 0.18 -12.20 -4.97
C PHE A 75 -0.74 -12.61 -6.14
N PRO A 76 -0.43 -13.73 -6.82
CA PRO A 76 -1.10 -14.11 -8.07
C PRO A 76 -2.59 -14.43 -7.90
N ASP A 77 -2.99 -14.90 -6.72
CA ASP A 77 -4.37 -15.30 -6.42
C ASP A 77 -5.25 -14.15 -5.89
N ILE A 78 -4.70 -12.94 -5.76
CA ILE A 78 -5.43 -11.79 -5.23
C ILE A 78 -6.05 -11.00 -6.39
N GLY A 79 -7.38 -11.09 -6.49
CA GLY A 79 -8.16 -10.38 -7.50
C GLY A 79 -8.25 -8.87 -7.25
N PRO A 80 -8.63 -8.08 -8.28
CA PRO A 80 -8.73 -6.62 -8.20
C PRO A 80 -9.78 -6.15 -7.17
N GLU A 81 -10.79 -6.96 -6.88
CA GLU A 81 -11.82 -6.69 -5.86
C GLU A 81 -11.23 -6.55 -4.46
N ALA A 82 -10.09 -7.19 -4.19
CA ALA A 82 -9.38 -7.05 -2.93
C ALA A 82 -8.72 -5.66 -2.77
N ARG A 83 -8.64 -4.86 -3.84
CA ARG A 83 -8.03 -3.52 -3.86
C ARG A 83 -6.61 -3.51 -3.28
N LEU A 84 -5.82 -4.51 -3.66
CA LEU A 84 -4.43 -4.64 -3.23
C LEU A 84 -3.64 -3.40 -3.67
N GLN A 85 -2.88 -2.85 -2.72
CA GLN A 85 -1.93 -1.78 -2.95
C GLN A 85 -0.71 -2.03 -2.08
N CYS A 86 0.45 -2.24 -2.69
CA CYS A 86 1.69 -2.50 -1.98
C CYS A 86 2.77 -1.48 -2.32
N ALA A 87 3.62 -1.22 -1.34
CA ALA A 87 4.89 -0.53 -1.52
C ALA A 87 6.03 -1.36 -0.92
N TYR A 88 7.20 -1.25 -1.54
CA TYR A 88 8.40 -1.97 -1.16
C TYR A 88 9.47 -1.02 -0.63
N SER A 89 10.16 -1.46 0.42
CA SER A 89 11.44 -0.92 0.84
C SER A 89 12.47 -2.06 0.88
N ARG A 90 13.75 -1.72 1.02
CA ARG A 90 14.82 -2.71 1.24
C ARG A 90 14.64 -3.59 2.50
N ALA A 91 13.74 -3.24 3.41
CA ALA A 91 13.54 -3.95 4.68
C ALA A 91 12.25 -4.76 4.72
N PHE A 92 11.19 -4.31 4.05
CA PHE A 92 9.87 -4.94 4.07
C PHE A 92 8.98 -4.47 2.91
N LEU A 93 7.97 -5.27 2.62
CA LEU A 93 6.75 -4.87 1.90
C LEU A 93 5.72 -4.33 2.89
N PHE A 94 5.01 -3.28 2.51
CA PHE A 94 3.83 -2.79 3.23
C PHE A 94 2.65 -2.70 2.29
N CYS A 95 1.55 -3.33 2.67
CA CYS A 95 0.40 -3.50 1.79
C CYS A 95 -0.90 -3.12 2.49
N ARG A 96 -1.82 -2.61 1.69
CA ARG A 96 -3.24 -2.47 1.99
C ARG A 96 -4.02 -3.45 1.13
N VAL A 97 -5.06 -4.02 1.72
CA VAL A 97 -6.02 -4.90 1.06
C VAL A 97 -7.40 -4.74 1.72
N SER A 98 -8.44 -5.29 1.11
CA SER A 98 -9.75 -5.37 1.72
C SER A 98 -9.70 -6.25 2.98
N PRO A 99 -10.26 -5.80 4.12
CA PRO A 99 -10.34 -6.64 5.32
C PRO A 99 -11.04 -7.97 5.03
N GLY A 100 -10.50 -9.06 5.58
CA GLY A 100 -10.94 -10.43 5.36
C GLY A 100 -10.26 -11.14 4.17
N THR A 101 -9.42 -10.45 3.38
CA THR A 101 -8.70 -11.10 2.28
C THR A 101 -7.73 -12.17 2.80
N ALA A 102 -7.89 -13.39 2.30
CA ALA A 102 -7.04 -14.54 2.58
C ALA A 102 -5.90 -14.64 1.55
N PHE A 103 -4.74 -15.08 2.02
CA PHE A 103 -3.54 -15.40 1.25
C PHE A 103 -3.19 -16.87 1.58
N PRO A 104 -3.87 -17.84 0.92
CA PRO A 104 -3.85 -19.24 1.36
C PRO A 104 -2.46 -19.88 1.25
N ASP A 105 -1.71 -19.54 0.20
CA ASP A 105 -0.32 -19.96 -0.04
C ASP A 105 0.64 -19.51 1.07
N LYS A 106 0.30 -18.41 1.75
CA LYS A 106 1.07 -17.81 2.85
C LYS A 106 0.49 -18.15 4.22
N GLY A 107 -0.59 -18.92 4.29
CA GLY A 107 -1.29 -19.22 5.55
C GLY A 107 -1.75 -17.96 6.30
N PHE A 108 -2.02 -16.86 5.58
CA PHE A 108 -2.26 -15.54 6.16
C PHE A 108 -3.66 -15.03 5.79
N THR A 109 -4.25 -14.19 6.64
CA THR A 109 -5.49 -13.48 6.36
C THR A 109 -5.43 -12.11 6.99
N SER A 110 -5.55 -11.05 6.18
CA SER A 110 -5.57 -9.70 6.70
C SER A 110 -6.97 -9.34 7.18
N LYS A 111 -7.15 -9.27 8.49
CA LYS A 111 -8.39 -8.90 9.21
C LYS A 111 -8.60 -7.39 9.30
N THR A 112 -7.53 -6.60 9.34
CA THR A 112 -7.51 -5.14 9.46
C THR A 112 -7.40 -4.47 8.08
N GLY A 113 -6.95 -5.20 7.06
CA GLY A 113 -6.69 -4.69 5.73
C GLY A 113 -5.30 -4.07 5.56
N TYR A 114 -4.39 -4.23 6.53
CA TYR A 114 -3.01 -3.75 6.43
C TYR A 114 -2.03 -4.79 6.96
N PHE A 115 -0.93 -5.01 6.24
CA PHE A 115 0.11 -5.94 6.68
C PHE A 115 1.50 -5.53 6.20
N THR A 116 2.53 -5.96 6.93
CA THR A 116 3.91 -5.95 6.46
C THR A 116 4.35 -7.36 6.12
N ALA A 117 5.31 -7.51 5.21
CA ALA A 117 5.95 -8.79 4.92
C ALA A 117 7.46 -8.63 4.79
N LEU A 118 8.22 -9.49 5.47
CA LEU A 118 9.68 -9.58 5.35
C LEU A 118 10.09 -10.67 4.35
N SER A 119 9.24 -11.68 4.24
CA SER A 119 9.29 -12.79 3.29
C SER A 119 7.89 -13.39 3.15
N ASP A 120 7.70 -14.35 2.25
CA ASP A 120 6.42 -15.05 2.08
C ASP A 120 5.92 -15.74 3.36
N GLN A 121 6.84 -16.18 4.22
CA GLN A 121 6.53 -16.87 5.48
C GLN A 121 6.50 -15.94 6.69
N GLN A 122 6.82 -14.66 6.52
CA GLN A 122 6.91 -13.69 7.60
C GLN A 122 6.05 -12.47 7.27
N MET A 123 4.74 -12.70 7.29
CA MET A 123 3.72 -11.66 7.17
C MET A 123 3.18 -11.29 8.55
N PHE A 124 3.03 -9.99 8.81
CA PHE A 124 2.57 -9.46 10.08
C PHE A 124 1.39 -8.53 9.86
N GLU A 125 0.30 -8.83 10.55
CA GLU A 125 -0.89 -8.00 10.50
C GLU A 125 -0.66 -6.66 11.22
N MET A 126 -1.06 -5.57 10.57
CA MET A 126 -0.93 -4.21 11.08
C MET A 126 -2.29 -3.58 11.28
N ARG A 127 -2.46 -2.78 12.34
CA ARG A 127 -3.65 -1.97 12.57
C ARG A 127 -3.27 -0.49 12.44
N ARG A 128 -4.06 0.26 11.66
CA ARG A 128 -3.99 1.72 11.63
C ARG A 128 -4.53 2.29 12.95
N VAL A 129 -3.85 3.28 13.53
CA VAL A 129 -4.16 3.82 14.87
C VAL A 129 -4.32 5.35 14.91
N ASP A 130 -4.43 5.99 13.74
CA ASP A 130 -4.77 7.42 13.60
C ASP A 130 -6.12 7.64 12.92
#